data_AF-A0A7C2EK76-F1
#
_entry.id   AF-A0A7C2EK76-F1
#
_cell.length_a   1.000
_cell.length_b   1.000
_cell.length_c   1.000
_cell.angle_alpha   90.00
_cell.angle_beta   90.00
_cell.angle_gamma   90.00
#
_symmetry.space_group_name_H-M   'P 1'
#
loop_
_entity.id
_entity.type
_entity.pdbx_description
1 polymer ?
#
loop_
_entity_poly.entity_id
_entity_poly.type
_entity_poly.pdbx_seq_one_letter_code
_entity_poly.pdbx_strand_id
1 'polypeptide(L)'
;MLQALAAPVRLRIAHLLARHQALCVCEIESAFDLEQPTISHHLRVLRDAGLVQVQRRGTWAYYALARPAVKRLVQELLALV
;
A
#
# COMPACT_ATOMS: atom_id res chain seq x y z
N MET A 1 5.79 10.50 -7.39
CA MET A 1 5.58 9.04 -7.38
C MET A 1 6.70 8.28 -6.66
N LEU A 2 7.95 8.28 -7.15
CA LEU A 2 9.04 7.49 -6.54
C LEU A 2 9.38 7.89 -5.09
N GLN A 3 9.33 9.17 -4.75
CA GLN A 3 9.52 9.65 -3.37
C GLN A 3 8.51 9.05 -2.37
N ALA A 4 7.31 8.69 -2.83
CA ALA A 4 6.31 8.06 -1.98
C ALA A 4 6.66 6.59 -1.67
N LEU A 5 7.52 5.92 -2.45
CA LEU A 5 8.02 4.58 -2.13
C LEU A 5 9.32 4.60 -1.32
N ALA A 6 10.00 5.73 -1.22
CA ALA A 6 11.29 5.83 -0.54
C ALA A 6 11.24 5.62 0.99
N ALA A 7 10.06 5.67 1.62
CA ALA A 7 9.94 5.31 3.03
C ALA A 7 9.79 3.80 3.20
N PRO A 8 10.56 3.15 4.09
CA PRO A 8 10.54 1.70 4.29
C PRO A 8 9.15 1.13 4.56
N VAL A 9 8.34 1.82 5.39
CA VAL A 9 6.98 1.37 5.71
C VAL A 9 6.08 1.41 4.47
N ARG A 10 6.17 2.46 3.64
CA ARG A 10 5.36 2.59 2.43
C ARG A 10 5.75 1.56 1.37
N LEU A 11 7.04 1.25 1.25
CA LEU A 11 7.51 0.17 0.38
C LEU A 11 6.98 -1.20 0.84
N ARG A 12 7.03 -1.48 2.15
CA ARG A 12 6.47 -2.71 2.74
C ARG A 12 4.95 -2.81 2.55
N ILE A 13 4.20 -1.71 2.69
CA ILE A 13 2.75 -1.68 2.39
C ILE A 13 2.52 -2.00 0.91
N ALA A 14 3.26 -1.37 0.00
CA ALA A 14 3.13 -1.64 -1.43
C ALA A 14 3.47 -3.10 -1.78
N HIS A 15 4.50 -3.67 -1.13
CA HIS A 15 4.85 -5.08 -1.25
C HIS A 15 3.70 -6.00 -0.80
N LEU A 16 3.13 -5.73 0.38
CA LEU A 16 1.98 -6.47 0.89
C LEU A 16 0.83 -6.42 -0.13
N LEU A 17 0.48 -5.23 -0.60
CA LEU A 17 -0.59 -5.06 -1.61
C LEU A 17 -0.27 -5.68 -2.98
N ALA A 18 1.00 -5.94 -3.32
CA ALA A 18 1.35 -6.63 -4.56
C ALA A 18 0.99 -8.14 -4.52
N ARG A 19 0.93 -8.72 -3.31
CA ARG A 19 0.65 -10.14 -3.06
C ARG A 19 -0.83 -10.45 -2.90
N HIS A 20 -1.66 -9.43 -2.71
CA HIS A 20 -3.10 -9.55 -2.49
C HIS A 20 -3.89 -8.76 -3.55
N GLN A 21 -5.16 -9.08 -3.74
CA GLN A 21 -6.01 -8.31 -4.66
C GLN A 21 -6.45 -6.98 -4.04
N ALA A 22 -6.90 -7.01 -2.78
CA ALA A 22 -7.19 -5.84 -1.96
C ALA A 22 -7.20 -6.25 -0.48
N LEU A 23 -6.85 -5.33 0.43
CA LEU A 23 -6.83 -5.55 1.88
C LEU A 23 -7.51 -4.39 2.61
N CYS A 24 -8.23 -4.65 3.70
CA CYS A 24 -8.71 -3.60 4.59
C CYS A 24 -7.54 -2.94 5.34
N VAL A 25 -7.78 -1.74 5.89
CA VAL A 25 -6.79 -1.08 6.77
C VAL A 25 -6.37 -1.98 7.94
N CYS A 26 -7.32 -2.72 8.53
CA CYS A 26 -7.09 -3.67 9.61
C CYS A 26 -6.10 -4.80 9.25
N GLU A 27 -6.26 -5.39 8.06
CA GLU A 27 -5.39 -6.45 7.55
C GLU A 27 -4.01 -5.91 7.18
N ILE A 28 -3.93 -4.65 6.76
CA ILE A 28 -2.64 -3.99 6.51
C ILE A 28 -1.96 -3.74 7.85
N GLU A 29 -2.67 -3.15 8.82
CA GLU A 29 -2.17 -2.84 10.16
C GLU A 29 -1.58 -4.07 10.86
N SER A 30 -2.25 -5.22 10.80
CA SER A 30 -1.77 -6.45 11.44
C SER A 30 -0.42 -6.98 10.93
N ALA A 31 0.06 -6.47 9.78
CA ALA A 31 1.38 -6.79 9.24
C ALA A 31 2.51 -5.88 9.75
N PHE A 32 2.21 -4.90 10.62
CA PHE A 32 3.15 -3.93 11.16
C PHE A 32 3.02 -3.79 12.67
N ASP A 33 4.12 -3.42 13.30
CA ASP A 33 4.14 -2.98 14.70
C ASP A 33 3.91 -1.46 14.76
N LEU A 34 2.80 -1.00 14.16
CA LEU A 34 2.43 0.41 14.05
C LEU A 34 0.92 0.55 14.23
N GLU A 35 0.50 1.59 14.94
CA GLU A 35 -0.92 1.87 15.12
C GLU A 35 -1.62 2.28 13.80
N GLN A 36 -2.90 1.94 13.71
CA GLN A 36 -3.78 2.27 12.59
C GLN A 36 -3.69 3.73 12.07
N PRO A 37 -3.60 4.78 12.91
CA PRO A 37 -3.49 6.15 12.42
C PRO A 37 -2.23 6.38 11.56
N THR A 38 -1.11 5.76 11.96
CA THR A 38 0.16 5.81 11.24
C THR A 38 0.07 5.08 9.90
N ILE A 39 -0.53 3.89 9.88
CA ILE A 39 -0.79 3.13 8.65
C ILE A 39 -1.70 3.91 7.71
N SER A 40 -2.77 4.51 8.24
CA SER A 40 -3.70 5.34 7.47
C SER A 40 -3.04 6.57 6.86
N HIS A 41 -2.11 7.20 7.57
CA HIS A 41 -1.30 8.30 7.04
C HIS A 41 -0.43 7.84 5.86
N HIS A 42 0.25 6.70 5.99
CA HIS A 42 1.04 6.12 4.89
C HIS A 42 0.19 5.77 3.66
N LEU A 43 -0.99 5.18 3.87
CA LEU A 43 -1.94 4.85 2.81
C LEU A 43 -2.46 6.10 2.10
N ARG A 44 -2.70 7.20 2.85
CA ARG A 44 -3.05 8.50 2.26
C ARG A 44 -1.93 9.01 1.34
N VAL A 45 -0.68 9.02 1.81
CA VAL A 45 0.47 9.46 0.99
C VAL A 45 0.61 8.62 -0.29
N LEU A 46 0.48 7.29 -0.18
CA LEU A 46 0.54 6.40 -1.33
C LEU A 46 -0.61 6.64 -2.32
N ARG A 47 -1.82 6.90 -1.81
CA ARG A 47 -3.01 7.18 -2.61
C ARG A 47 -2.86 8.51 -3.35
N ASP A 48 -2.44 9.55 -2.64
CA ASP A 48 -2.26 10.88 -3.21
C ASP A 48 -1.13 10.89 -4.26
N ALA A 49 -0.15 9.98 -4.13
CA ALA A 49 0.87 9.72 -5.14
C ALA A 49 0.40 8.84 -6.32
N GLY A 50 -0.86 8.37 -6.31
CA GLY A 50 -1.44 7.52 -7.35
C GLY A 50 -0.93 6.07 -7.37
N LEU A 51 -0.29 5.60 -6.29
CA LEU A 51 0.29 4.26 -6.21
C LEU A 51 -0.72 3.22 -5.73
N VAL A 52 -1.63 3.61 -4.84
CA VAL A 52 -2.71 2.76 -4.36
C VAL A 52 -4.06 3.40 -4.67
N GLN A 53 -5.06 2.56 -4.82
CA GLN A 53 -6.46 2.94 -4.91
C GLN A 53 -7.21 2.39 -3.70
N VAL A 54 -8.32 3.05 -3.36
CA VAL A 54 -9.18 2.67 -2.25
C VAL A 54 -10.60 2.46 -2.74
N GLN A 55 -11.22 1.36 -2.32
CA GLN A 55 -12.63 1.06 -2.56
C GLN A 55 -13.33 0.89 -1.21
N ARG A 56 -14.44 1.60 -1.00
CA ARG A 56 -15.26 1.42 0.20
C ARG A 56 -16.26 0.29 -0.03
N ARG A 57 -16.35 -0.64 0.92
CA ARG A 57 -17.32 -1.75 0.94
C ARG A 57 -18.03 -1.72 2.29
N GLY A 58 -19.22 -1.11 2.32
CA GLY A 58 -19.89 -0.76 3.57
C GLY A 58 -19.07 0.22 4.40
N THR A 59 -18.82 -0.11 5.66
CA THR A 59 -18.02 0.69 6.59
C THR A 59 -16.52 0.60 6.34
N TRP A 60 -16.05 -0.44 5.63
CA TRP A 60 -14.64 -0.76 5.47
C TRP A 60 -14.02 -0.14 4.21
N ALA A 61 -12.76 0.29 4.31
CA ALA A 61 -11.96 0.77 3.19
C ALA A 61 -10.90 -0.28 2.81
N TYR A 62 -10.94 -0.72 1.56
CA TYR A 62 -10.03 -1.71 1.00
C TYR A 62 -9.05 -1.03 0.04
N TYR A 63 -7.76 -1.31 0.22
CA TYR A 63 -6.67 -0.76 -0.58
C TYR A 63 -6.11 -1.82 -1.53
N ALA A 64 -5.73 -1.38 -2.72
CA ALA A 64 -5.07 -2.18 -3.74
C ALA A 64 -4.06 -1.32 -4.50
N LEU A 65 -3.12 -1.93 -5.23
CA LEU A 65 -2.27 -1.18 -6.15
C LEU A 65 -3.13 -0.57 -7.27
N ALA A 66 -2.88 0.70 -7.59
CA ALA A 66 -3.76 1.47 -8.47
C ALA A 66 -3.71 1.01 -9.93
N ARG A 67 -2.56 0.51 -10.39
CA ARG A 67 -2.34 0.16 -11.81
C ARG A 67 -1.46 -1.08 -11.95
N PRO A 68 -1.64 -1.89 -13.01
CA PRO A 68 -0.74 -3.00 -13.31
C PRO A 68 0.73 -2.58 -13.47
N ALA A 69 1.00 -1.37 -13.95
CA ALA A 69 2.35 -0.82 -14.05
C ALA A 69 2.99 -0.58 -12.66
N VAL A 70 2.20 -0.12 -11.68
CA VAL A 70 2.68 0.04 -10.29
C VAL A 70 2.98 -1.32 -9.68
N LYS A 71 2.14 -2.33 -9.94
CA LYS A 71 2.41 -3.70 -9.50
C LYS A 71 3.72 -4.23 -10.05
N ARG A 72 3.97 -4.08 -11.35
CA ARG A 72 5.25 -4.46 -11.97
C ARG A 72 6.43 -3.73 -11.36
N LEU A 73 6.36 -2.42 -11.21
CA LEU A 73 7.41 -1.61 -10.58
C LEU A 73 7.73 -2.11 -9.17
N VAL A 74 6.71 -2.35 -8.34
CA VAL A 74 6.91 -2.85 -6.97
C VAL A 74 7.55 -4.25 -6.99
N GLN A 75 7.13 -5.12 -7.90
CA GLN A 75 7.73 -6.46 -8.07
C GLN A 75 9.20 -6.41 -8.53
N GLU A 76 9.54 -5.49 -9.44
CA GLU A 76 10.91 -5.28 -9.90
C GLU A 76 11.80 -4.70 -8.80
N LEU A 77 11.31 -3.73 -8.03
CA LEU A 77 12.05 -3.17 -6.88
C LEU A 77 12.37 -4.22 -5.82
N LEU A 78 11.54 -5.26 -5.69
CA LEU A 78 11.77 -6.37 -4.76
C LEU A 78 12.78 -7.39 -5.27
N ALA A 79 12.98 -7.49 -6.58
CA ALA A 79 13.98 -8.38 -7.15
C ALA A 79 15.41 -7.83 -7.00
N LEU A 80 15.55 -6.59 -6.53
CA LEU A 80 16.82 -5.87 -6.36
C LEU A 80 17.31 -5.84 -4.89
N VAL A 81 16.57 -6.42 -3.95
CA VAL A 81 16.87 -6.44 -2.51
C VAL A 81 16.80 -7.87 -1.99
#